data_AF-A0A3S4LNT0-F1
#
_entry.id   AF-A0A3S4LNT0-F1
#
_cell.length_a   1.000
_cell.length_b   1.000
_cell.length_c   1.000
_cell.angle_alpha   90.00
_cell.angle_beta   90.00
_cell.angle_gamma   90.00
#
_symmetry.space_group_name_H-M   'P 1'
#
loop_
_entity.id
_entity.type
_entity.pdbx_description
1 polymer ?
#
loop_
_entity_poly.entity_id
_entity_poly.type
_entity_poly.pdbx_seq_one_letter_code
_entity_poly.pdbx_strand_id
1 'polypeptide(L)' 'MQSEHPQWSMAQAISLLADVERLCPQLVKAPPGGLLQLVDLHSAMNALKHE' A
#
# COMPACT_ATOMS: atom_id res chain seq x y z
N MET A 1 -15.07 20.47 4.44
CA MET A 1 -15.36 19.29 5.27
C MET A 1 -14.28 18.28 4.97
N GLN A 2 -13.30 18.13 5.85
CA GLN A 2 -12.24 17.13 5.68
C GLN A 2 -12.91 15.77 5.84
N SER A 3 -12.83 14.93 4.81
CA SER A 3 -13.22 13.52 4.90
C SER A 3 -12.27 12.86 5.90
N GLU A 4 -12.71 12.75 7.15
CA GLU A 4 -12.03 12.01 8.21
C GLU A 4 -12.01 10.54 7.80
N HIS A 5 -10.93 10.15 7.10
CA HIS A 5 -10.68 8.75 6.86
C HIS A 5 -10.38 8.10 8.21
N PRO A 6 -11.11 7.04 8.61
CA PRO A 6 -10.82 6.36 9.85
C PRO A 6 -9.35 5.92 9.85
N GLN A 7 -8.60 6.32 10.88
CA GLN A 7 -7.22 5.86 11.05
C GLN A 7 -7.23 4.36 11.34
N TRP A 8 -6.57 3.58 10.50
CA TRP A 8 -6.50 2.14 10.70
C TRP A 8 -5.36 1.78 11.63
N SER A 9 -5.63 0.85 12.54
CA SER A 9 -4.55 0.13 13.23
C SER A 9 -3.86 -0.85 12.29
N MET A 10 -2.63 -1.23 12.62
CA MET A 10 -1.89 -2.25 11.87
C MET A 10 -2.64 -3.59 11.81
N ALA A 11 -3.28 -4.00 12.91
CA ALA A 11 -4.04 -5.25 12.95
C ALA A 11 -5.20 -5.24 11.95
N GLN A 12 -5.92 -4.13 11.81
CA GLN A 12 -7.02 -4.01 10.84
C GLN A 12 -6.51 -4.06 9.40
N ALA A 13 -5.41 -3.36 9.10
CA ALA A 13 -4.81 -3.39 7.77
C ALA A 13 -4.36 -4.80 7.38
N ILE A 14 -3.69 -5.52 8.30
CA ILE A 14 -3.24 -6.89 8.07
C ILE A 14 -4.42 -7.83 7.82
N SER A 15 -5.42 -7.81 8.70
CA SER A 15 -6.60 -8.67 8.56
C SER A 15 -7.32 -8.43 7.23
N LEU A 16 -7.45 -7.17 6.81
CA LEU A 16 -8.07 -6.87 5.52
C LEU A 16 -7.27 -7.42 4.34
N LEU A 17 -5.95 -7.20 4.33
CA LEU A 17 -5.10 -7.70 3.24
C LEU A 17 -5.15 -9.23 3.14
N ALA A 18 -5.17 -9.93 4.26
CA ALA A 18 -5.33 -11.39 4.29
C ALA A 18 -6.69 -11.84 3.69
N ASP A 19 -7.77 -11.12 4.00
CA ASP A 19 -9.08 -11.40 3.39
C ASP A 19 -9.10 -11.09 1.89
N VAL A 20 -8.43 -10.03 1.45
CA VAL A 20 -8.29 -9.71 0.01
C VAL A 20 -7.52 -10.81 -0.71
N GLU A 21 -6.44 -11.31 -0.14
CA GLU A 21 -5.66 -12.42 -0.71
C GLU A 21 -6.49 -13.71 -0.84
N ARG A 22 -7.31 -14.02 0.17
CA ARG A 22 -8.15 -15.22 0.23
C ARG A 22 -9.38 -15.14 -0.68
N LEU A 23 -10.04 -13.99 -0.73
CA LEU A 23 -11.34 -13.83 -1.40
C LEU A 23 -11.21 -13.25 -2.81
N CYS A 24 -10.16 -12.46 -3.07
CA CYS A 24 -9.97 -11.70 -4.31
C CYS A 24 -8.56 -11.87 -4.89
N PRO A 25 -8.10 -13.10 -5.20
CA PRO A 25 -6.73 -13.35 -5.66
C PRO A 25 -6.37 -12.59 -6.96
N GLN A 26 -7.36 -12.19 -7.75
CA GLN A 26 -7.17 -11.36 -8.95
C GLN A 26 -6.62 -9.96 -8.63
N LEU A 27 -7.00 -9.37 -7.49
CA LEU A 27 -6.55 -8.04 -7.09
C LEU A 27 -5.10 -8.05 -6.64
N VAL A 28 -4.60 -9.18 -6.14
CA VAL A 28 -3.19 -9.37 -5.80
C VAL A 28 -2.35 -9.56 -7.06
N LYS A 29 -2.85 -10.34 -8.03
CA LYS A 29 -2.13 -10.62 -9.28
C LYS A 29 -2.08 -9.41 -10.22
N ALA A 30 -3.15 -8.62 -10.26
CA ALA A 30 -3.28 -7.45 -11.11
C ALA A 30 -4.00 -6.34 -10.34
N PRO A 31 -3.29 -5.62 -9.45
CA PRO A 31 -3.90 -4.56 -8.67
C PRO A 31 -4.31 -3.40 -9.60
N PRO A 32 -5.55 -2.89 -9.49
CA PRO A 32 -5.92 -1.66 -10.17
C PRO A 32 -5.07 -0.50 -9.62
N GLY A 33 -4.75 0.48 -10.47
CA GLY A 33 -3.78 1.54 -10.14
C GLY A 33 -4.10 2.41 -8.92
N GLY A 34 -5.33 2.35 -8.40
CA GLY A 34 -5.74 3.03 -7.16
C GLY A 34 -5.62 2.19 -5.88
N LEU A 35 -5.28 0.90 -5.97
CA LEU A 35 -5.22 -0.01 -4.83
C LEU A 35 -3.82 -0.08 -4.20
N LEU A 36 -2.79 -0.23 -5.04
CA LEU A 36 -1.40 -0.30 -4.62
C LEU A 36 -0.60 0.69 -5.46
N GLN A 37 0.18 1.53 -4.78
CA GLN A 37 1.15 2.41 -5.43
C GLN A 37 2.55 1.90 -5.16
N LEU A 38 3.36 1.85 -6.21
CA LEU A 38 4.78 1.61 -6.09
C LEU A 38 5.43 2.85 -5.47
N VAL A 39 6.23 2.62 -4.44
CA VAL A 39 7.05 3.68 -3.82
C VAL A 39 8.44 3.59 -4.43
N ASP A 40 8.85 4.62 -5.18
CA ASP A 40 10.20 4.67 -5.75
C ASP A 40 11.23 5.08 -4.68
N LEU A 41 12.14 4.15 -4.40
CA LEU A 41 13.23 4.35 -3.44
C LEU A 41 14.52 4.84 -4.09
N HIS A 42 14.63 4.83 -5.43
CA HIS A 42 15.87 5.23 -6.12
C HIS A 42 16.25 6.68 -5.85
N SER A 43 15.27 7.58 -5.82
CA SER A 43 15.52 8.99 -5.48
C SER A 43 16.19 9.14 -4.11
N ALA A 44 15.66 8.45 -3.09
CA ALA A 44 16.24 8.49 -1.74
C ALA A 44 17.64 7.86 -1.71
N MET A 45 17.81 6.71 -2.37
CA MET A 45 19.11 6.03 -2.43
C MET A 45 20.19 6.86 -3.16
N ASN A 46 19.82 7.56 -4.22
CA ASN A 46 20.76 8.39 -4.98
C ASN A 46 21.16 9.65 -4.19
N ALA A 47 20.24 10.23 -3.42
CA ALA A 47 20.55 11.33 -2.51
C ALA A 47 21.58 10.91 -1.45
N LEU A 48 21.42 9.72 -0.87
CA LEU A 48 22.36 9.18 0.14
C LEU A 48 23.76 8.85 -0.41
N LYS A 49 23.92 8.72 -1.73
CA LYS A 49 25.21 8.43 -2.37
C LYS A 49 26.04 9.68 -2.69
N HIS A 50 25.43 10.87 -2.63
CA HIS A 50 26.12 12.14 -2.91
C HIS A 50 26.53 12.84 -1.61
N GLU A 51 27.29 12.15 -0.78
CA GLU A 51 28.08 12.72 0.34
C GLU A 51 29.56 12.78 -0.05
#